data_AF-A0A2N1UTX6-F1
#
_entry.id   AF-A0A2N1UTX6-F1
#
_cell.length_a   1.000
_cell.length_b   1.000
_cell.length_c   1.000
_cell.angle_alpha   90.00
_cell.angle_beta   90.00
_cell.angle_gamma   90.00
#
_symmetry.space_group_name_H-M   'P 1'
#
loop_
_entity.id
_entity.type
_entity.pdbx_description
1 polymer ?
#
loop_
_entity_poly.entity_id
_entity_poly.type
_entity_poly.pdbx_seq_one_letter_code
_entity_poly.pdbx_strand_id
1 'polypeptide(L)'
;MIKQIILSTLSLCFLCAVTPAQAAIQRSADFEDGHAIGIGLYGLSYDYGIGFFSAGLSAGSPASYSLGNPLANPLRPSLRLFARFYEQAGLSAGLFTGLNFDPGTPGERAYLIPDLGLGVAYDFRQFNLPFALRLNLSLALNDSRNRYYSPDSSYPTPNFFQRLTFGPQTSLELAWMPSDQFEVTLGGGTLLGMRMKF
;
A
#
# COMPACT_ATOMS: atom_id res chain seq x y z
N MET A 1 -22.51 10.19 -22.70
CA MET A 1 -22.56 8.79 -22.21
C MET A 1 -21.31 7.98 -22.54
N ILE A 2 -20.96 7.71 -23.81
CA ILE A 2 -19.79 6.87 -24.17
C ILE A 2 -18.46 7.40 -23.60
N LYS A 3 -18.24 8.72 -23.60
CA LYS A 3 -17.03 9.34 -23.03
C LYS A 3 -16.89 9.15 -21.50
N GLN A 4 -18.01 9.09 -20.77
CA GLN A 4 -18.01 8.85 -19.32
C GLN A 4 -17.77 7.38 -18.99
N ILE A 5 -18.31 6.47 -19.81
CA ILE A 5 -18.07 5.02 -19.69
C ILE A 5 -16.61 4.70 -20.01
N ILE A 6 -16.02 5.34 -21.02
CA ILE A 6 -14.60 5.13 -21.37
C ILE A 6 -13.70 5.66 -20.27
N LEU A 7 -13.97 6.84 -19.69
CA LEU A 7 -13.21 7.35 -18.54
C LEU A 7 -13.35 6.43 -17.31
N SER A 8 -14.55 5.98 -16.98
CA SER A 8 -14.75 5.10 -15.82
C SER A 8 -14.11 3.73 -16.03
N THR A 9 -14.12 3.19 -17.26
CA THR A 9 -13.49 1.91 -17.59
C THR A 9 -11.95 2.03 -17.63
N LEU A 10 -11.40 3.16 -18.12
CA LEU A 10 -9.96 3.44 -18.06
C LEU A 10 -9.48 3.63 -16.62
N SER A 11 -10.24 4.33 -15.77
CA SER A 11 -9.92 4.48 -14.35
C SER A 11 -9.96 3.15 -13.59
N LEU A 12 -10.95 2.30 -13.90
CA LEU A 12 -11.09 0.97 -13.28
C LEU A 12 -9.98 0.01 -13.75
N CYS A 13 -9.60 0.05 -15.03
CA CYS A 13 -8.48 -0.73 -15.56
C CYS A 13 -7.12 -0.26 -15.03
N PHE A 14 -6.92 1.05 -14.80
CA PHE A 14 -5.68 1.56 -14.19
C PHE A 14 -5.54 1.15 -12.71
N LEU A 15 -6.67 1.06 -11.98
CA LEU A 15 -6.71 0.61 -10.60
C LEU A 15 -6.49 -0.91 -10.45
N CYS A 16 -6.84 -1.72 -11.46
CA CYS A 16 -6.75 -3.19 -11.38
C CYS A 16 -5.47 -3.80 -12.00
N ALA A 17 -4.70 -3.08 -12.83
CA ALA A 17 -3.70 -3.71 -13.69
C ALA A 17 -2.26 -3.78 -13.16
N VAL A 18 -1.86 -3.05 -12.10
CA VAL A 18 -0.41 -2.94 -11.80
C VAL A 18 -0.01 -2.87 -10.32
N THR A 19 -0.92 -2.84 -9.36
CA THR A 19 -0.49 -2.79 -7.96
C THR A 19 -0.07 -4.18 -7.48
N PRO A 20 1.20 -4.42 -7.10
CA PRO A 20 1.54 -5.62 -6.34
C PRO A 20 0.70 -5.59 -5.07
N ALA A 21 -0.22 -6.54 -4.96
CA ALA A 21 -1.03 -6.74 -3.78
C ALA A 21 -0.10 -7.02 -2.59
N GLN A 22 0.06 -6.04 -1.70
CA GLN A 22 0.90 -6.18 -0.52
C GLN A 22 0.07 -6.65 0.67
N ALA A 23 0.73 -6.95 1.80
CA ALA A 23 0.08 -7.23 3.09
C ALA A 23 -0.98 -6.16 3.40
N ALA A 24 -1.81 -6.37 4.44
CA ALA A 24 -2.70 -5.32 4.95
C ALA A 24 -1.83 -4.15 5.43
N ILE A 25 -1.42 -3.26 4.51
CA ILE A 25 -0.53 -2.14 4.77
C ILE A 25 -1.46 -1.02 5.20
N GLN A 26 -1.86 -1.13 6.45
CA GLN A 26 -2.89 -0.28 6.95
C GLN A 26 -2.31 0.87 7.73
N ARG A 27 -1.68 1.80 7.02
CA ARG A 27 -1.62 3.19 7.51
C ARG A 27 -1.88 4.15 6.40
N SER A 28 -3.09 4.66 6.42
CA SER A 28 -3.43 5.93 5.83
C SER A 28 -3.36 7.01 6.91
N ALA A 29 -3.80 8.22 6.61
CA ALA A 29 -3.70 9.33 7.55
C ALA A 29 -4.58 9.18 8.81
N ASP A 30 -5.50 8.22 8.86
CA ASP A 30 -6.43 8.00 9.98
C ASP A 30 -5.91 7.09 11.11
N PHE A 31 -4.59 7.03 11.33
CA PHE A 31 -4.06 6.22 12.44
C PHE A 31 -4.41 6.84 13.80
N GLU A 32 -4.61 5.95 14.78
CA GLU A 32 -4.80 6.31 16.18
C GLU A 32 -3.54 5.99 16.99
N ASP A 33 -3.46 6.60 18.18
CA ASP A 33 -2.39 6.34 19.13
C ASP A 33 -2.48 4.90 19.66
N GLY A 34 -1.31 4.30 19.87
CA GLY A 34 -1.21 2.94 20.38
C GLY A 34 -0.82 1.92 19.31
N HIS A 35 -1.16 0.67 19.58
CA HIS A 35 -0.69 -0.47 18.79
C HIS A 35 -1.79 -0.96 17.87
N ALA A 36 -1.43 -1.27 16.63
CA ALA A 36 -2.33 -1.95 15.71
C ALA A 36 -1.64 -3.15 15.08
N ILE A 37 -2.40 -4.24 14.95
CA ILE A 37 -1.99 -5.45 14.25
C ILE A 37 -2.94 -5.65 13.08
N GLY A 38 -2.39 -5.68 11.87
CA GLY A 38 -3.11 -6.00 10.64
C GLY A 38 -2.84 -7.43 10.22
N ILE A 39 -3.90 -8.18 9.93
CA ILE A 39 -3.85 -9.54 9.39
C ILE A 39 -4.54 -9.50 8.03
N GLY A 40 -3.75 -9.64 6.96
CA GLY A 40 -4.24 -9.73 5.59
C GLY A 40 -4.10 -11.14 5.05
N LEU A 41 -4.84 -11.45 3.98
CA LEU A 41 -4.76 -12.74 3.29
C LEU A 41 -3.33 -13.13 2.88
N TYR A 42 -2.48 -12.16 2.58
CA TYR A 42 -1.12 -12.37 2.10
C TYR A 42 -0.04 -11.77 2.99
N GLY A 43 -0.33 -11.45 4.25
CA GLY A 43 0.70 -10.93 5.13
C GLY A 43 0.19 -10.35 6.45
N LEU A 44 1.14 -9.95 7.27
CA LEU A 44 0.92 -9.37 8.58
C LEU A 44 1.52 -7.96 8.61
N SER A 45 0.93 -7.09 9.42
CA SER A 45 1.50 -5.80 9.73
C SER A 45 1.35 -5.47 11.21
N TYR A 46 2.30 -4.68 11.69
CA TYR A 46 2.31 -4.12 13.03
C TYR A 46 2.64 -2.65 12.94
N ASP A 47 1.97 -1.87 13.76
CA ASP A 47 1.86 -0.44 13.59
C ASP A 47 1.83 0.21 14.97
N TYR A 48 2.69 1.21 15.22
CA TYR A 48 2.66 2.04 16.43
C TYR A 48 2.47 3.52 16.12
N GLY A 49 1.39 4.12 16.63
CA GLY A 49 0.98 5.50 16.40
C GLY A 49 1.17 6.35 17.65
N ILE A 50 1.62 7.59 17.48
CA ILE A 50 1.74 8.59 18.54
C ILE A 50 1.54 10.01 17.99
N GLY A 51 0.47 10.67 18.42
CA GLY A 51 0.04 11.98 17.97
C GLY A 51 -0.07 12.05 16.44
N PHE A 52 0.79 12.88 15.85
CA PHE A 52 0.81 13.11 14.40
C PHE A 52 1.75 12.16 13.65
N PHE A 53 2.39 11.20 14.33
CA PHE A 53 3.37 10.31 13.74
C PHE A 53 3.01 8.86 13.93
N SER A 54 3.48 8.04 13.00
CA SER A 54 3.25 6.61 13.06
C SER A 54 4.39 5.86 12.38
N ALA A 55 4.79 4.72 12.93
CA ALA A 55 5.75 3.80 12.33
C ALA A 55 5.17 2.39 12.24
N GLY A 56 5.40 1.70 11.13
CA GLY A 56 4.85 0.39 10.87
C GLY A 56 5.83 -0.55 10.20
N LEU A 57 5.68 -1.83 10.49
CA LEU A 57 6.37 -2.94 9.85
C LEU A 57 5.32 -3.83 9.19
N SER A 58 5.63 -4.38 8.03
CA SER A 58 4.81 -5.44 7.45
C SER A 58 5.67 -6.51 6.81
N ALA A 59 5.12 -7.71 6.70
CA ALA A 59 5.69 -8.79 5.93
C ALA A 59 4.57 -9.45 5.15
N GLY A 60 4.71 -9.50 3.83
CA GLY A 60 3.71 -10.15 2.99
C GLY A 60 4.25 -10.63 1.65
N SER A 61 3.42 -11.38 0.94
CA SER A 61 3.69 -11.91 -0.38
C SER A 61 2.91 -11.10 -1.43
N PRO A 62 3.51 -10.74 -2.58
CA PRO A 62 2.75 -10.19 -3.70
C PRO A 62 1.70 -11.19 -4.19
N ALA A 63 0.41 -10.81 -4.25
CA ALA A 63 -0.67 -11.72 -4.69
C ALA A 63 -0.62 -12.09 -6.18
N SER A 64 0.36 -11.57 -6.95
CA SER A 64 0.62 -11.95 -8.34
C SER A 64 0.97 -13.43 -8.52
N TYR A 65 1.30 -14.14 -7.42
CA TYR A 65 1.72 -15.53 -7.43
C TYR A 65 0.65 -16.42 -6.77
N SER A 66 -0.18 -17.02 -7.63
CA SER A 66 -1.05 -18.19 -7.43
C SER A 66 -1.58 -18.48 -6.01
N LEU A 67 -2.92 -18.45 -5.87
CA LEU A 67 -3.66 -19.01 -4.72
C LEU A 67 -3.29 -20.47 -4.39
N GLY A 68 -2.61 -21.19 -5.28
CA GLY A 68 -2.25 -22.59 -5.13
C GLY A 68 -1.04 -22.88 -4.23
N ASN A 69 -0.17 -21.90 -3.91
CA ASN A 69 0.95 -22.14 -2.99
C ASN A 69 1.43 -20.87 -2.26
N PRO A 70 0.77 -20.46 -1.16
CA PRO A 70 1.16 -19.29 -0.39
C PRO A 70 2.55 -19.42 0.28
N LEU A 71 3.08 -20.63 0.45
CA LEU A 71 4.39 -20.90 1.07
C LEU A 71 5.56 -20.83 0.07
N ALA A 72 5.30 -20.87 -1.23
CA ALA A 72 6.33 -20.75 -2.26
C ALA A 72 6.72 -19.29 -2.56
N ASN A 73 6.03 -18.32 -1.95
CA ASN A 73 6.22 -16.92 -2.26
C ASN A 73 7.18 -16.26 -1.26
N PRO A 74 8.17 -15.51 -1.76
CA PRO A 74 9.11 -14.83 -0.87
C PRO A 74 8.39 -13.73 -0.08
N LEU A 75 8.56 -13.77 1.24
CA LEU A 75 8.11 -12.70 2.13
C LEU A 75 8.88 -11.42 1.82
N ARG A 76 8.15 -10.33 1.63
CA ARG A 76 8.68 -8.98 1.42
C ARG A 76 8.46 -8.16 2.68
N PRO A 77 9.46 -8.07 3.57
CA PRO A 77 9.38 -7.19 4.71
C PRO A 77 9.39 -5.73 4.23
N SER A 78 8.66 -4.88 4.93
CA SER A 78 8.66 -3.44 4.69
C SER A 78 8.58 -2.66 5.99
N LEU A 79 9.20 -1.48 5.97
CA LEU A 79 9.11 -0.45 6.99
C LEU A 79 8.35 0.72 6.40
N ARG A 80 7.50 1.37 7.20
CA ARG A 80 6.79 2.60 6.84
C ARG A 80 6.82 3.60 7.99
N LEU A 81 6.86 4.87 7.62
CA LEU A 81 6.69 6.01 8.51
C LEU A 81 5.62 6.92 7.92
N PHE A 82 4.73 7.42 8.77
CA PHE A 82 3.65 8.32 8.38
C PHE A 82 3.66 9.55 9.29
N ALA A 83 3.44 10.72 8.72
CA ALA A 83 3.26 11.99 9.41
C ALA A 83 1.96 12.65 8.97
N ARG A 84 0.97 12.70 9.86
CA ARG A 84 -0.31 13.41 9.66
C ARG A 84 -0.09 14.91 9.80
N PHE A 85 -0.52 15.68 8.81
CA PHE A 85 -0.46 17.14 8.86
C PHE A 85 -1.84 17.79 8.86
N TYR A 86 -2.89 17.02 8.58
CA TYR A 86 -4.27 17.51 8.54
C TYR A 86 -5.22 16.50 9.16
N GLU A 87 -6.13 17.00 9.98
CA GLU A 87 -7.23 16.24 10.57
C GLU A 87 -8.39 17.19 10.87
N GLN A 88 -9.50 17.01 10.17
CA GLN A 88 -10.71 17.77 10.42
C GLN A 88 -11.92 17.03 9.88
N ALA A 89 -12.98 16.97 10.68
CA ALA A 89 -14.29 16.51 10.23
C ALA A 89 -14.26 15.10 9.58
N GLY A 90 -13.53 14.16 10.20
CA GLY A 90 -13.36 12.80 9.68
C GLY A 90 -12.39 12.69 8.50
N LEU A 91 -11.97 13.79 7.88
CA LEU A 91 -10.93 13.81 6.87
C LEU A 91 -9.56 13.96 7.53
N SER A 92 -8.63 13.07 7.18
CA SER A 92 -7.23 13.15 7.57
C SER A 92 -6.33 13.07 6.35
N ALA A 93 -5.18 13.75 6.39
CA ALA A 93 -4.16 13.67 5.35
C ALA A 93 -2.76 13.72 5.95
N GLY A 94 -1.82 13.05 5.28
CA GLY A 94 -0.43 13.04 5.70
C GLY A 94 0.52 12.56 4.63
N LEU A 95 1.80 12.69 4.95
CA LEU A 95 2.90 12.20 4.15
C LEU A 95 3.37 10.86 4.70
N PHE A 96 3.86 10.01 3.83
CA PHE A 96 4.51 8.78 4.26
C PHE A 96 5.75 8.50 3.46
N THR A 97 6.66 7.77 4.08
CA THR A 97 7.80 7.15 3.41
C THR A 97 7.88 5.71 3.83
N GLY A 98 8.28 4.85 2.89
CA GLY A 98 8.48 3.45 3.15
C GLY A 98 9.77 2.94 2.55
N LEU A 99 10.12 1.75 3.00
CA LEU A 99 11.23 0.96 2.48
C LEU A 99 10.74 -0.48 2.37
N ASN A 100 10.70 -1.00 1.15
CA ASN A 100 10.32 -2.38 0.89
C ASN A 100 11.56 -3.19 0.49
N PHE A 101 11.72 -4.38 1.05
CA PHE A 101 12.73 -5.32 0.61
C PHE A 101 12.13 -6.30 -0.39
N ASP A 102 12.62 -6.26 -1.62
CA ASP A 102 12.36 -7.30 -2.62
C ASP A 102 13.55 -8.28 -2.62
N PRO A 103 13.37 -9.51 -2.12
CA PRO A 103 14.43 -10.52 -2.16
C PRO A 103 14.74 -11.02 -3.58
N GLY A 104 13.96 -10.65 -4.59
CA GLY A 104 14.09 -11.17 -5.95
C GLY A 104 13.68 -12.64 -6.05
N THR A 105 13.93 -13.25 -7.20
CA THR A 105 13.85 -14.72 -7.34
C THR A 105 15.20 -15.36 -6.98
N PRO A 106 15.25 -16.66 -6.59
CA PRO A 106 16.51 -17.33 -6.31
C PRO A 106 17.50 -17.22 -7.48
N GLY A 107 18.67 -16.63 -7.22
CA GLY A 107 19.70 -16.36 -8.23
C GLY A 107 19.65 -14.95 -8.84
N GLU A 108 18.63 -14.16 -8.53
CA GLU A 108 18.57 -12.73 -8.85
C GLU A 108 19.07 -11.86 -7.68
N ARG A 109 19.22 -10.56 -7.94
CA ARG A 109 19.63 -9.59 -6.91
C ARG A 109 18.42 -9.22 -6.05
N ALA A 110 18.68 -8.99 -4.77
CA ALA A 110 17.73 -8.35 -3.87
C ALA A 110 17.82 -6.82 -3.97
N TYR A 111 16.71 -6.13 -3.72
CA TYR A 111 16.59 -4.68 -3.82
C TYR A 111 15.90 -4.09 -2.59
N LEU A 112 16.36 -2.90 -2.22
CA LEU A 112 15.63 -2.02 -1.32
C LEU A 112 14.93 -0.96 -2.17
N ILE A 113 13.62 -0.90 -2.03
CA ILE A 113 12.75 -0.03 -2.82
C ILE A 113 12.24 1.05 -1.86
N PRO A 114 12.85 2.25 -1.86
CA PRO A 114 12.31 3.36 -1.12
C PRO A 114 11.08 3.90 -1.85
N ASP A 115 10.09 4.32 -1.07
CA ASP A 115 8.91 4.97 -1.59
C ASP A 115 8.49 6.17 -0.73
N LEU A 116 7.87 7.15 -1.38
CA LEU A 116 7.39 8.37 -0.76
C LEU A 116 6.00 8.67 -1.31
N GLY A 117 5.09 9.08 -0.44
CA GLY A 117 3.71 9.27 -0.82
C GLY A 117 2.89 10.17 0.07
N LEU A 118 1.64 10.28 -0.32
CA LEU A 118 0.57 11.00 0.37
C LEU A 118 -0.52 10.00 0.70
N GLY A 119 -1.01 10.03 1.93
CA GLY A 119 -2.18 9.28 2.35
C GLY A 119 -3.31 10.23 2.73
N VAL A 120 -4.53 9.86 2.36
CA VAL A 120 -5.77 10.54 2.70
C VAL A 120 -6.74 9.50 3.24
N ALA A 121 -7.49 9.86 4.27
CA ALA A 121 -8.54 9.01 4.78
C ALA A 121 -9.76 9.82 5.20
N TYR A 122 -10.92 9.24 4.95
CA TYR A 122 -12.20 9.82 5.30
C TYR A 122 -13.01 8.85 6.13
N ASP A 123 -13.24 9.22 7.38
CA ASP A 123 -14.09 8.50 8.32
C ASP A 123 -15.54 9.01 8.19
N PHE A 124 -16.44 8.09 7.86
CA PHE A 124 -17.87 8.36 7.72
C PHE A 124 -18.63 8.42 9.06
N ARG A 125 -17.93 8.39 10.21
CA ARG A 125 -18.51 8.59 11.55
C ARG A 125 -19.36 9.85 11.67
N GLN A 126 -19.08 10.89 10.88
CA GLN A 126 -19.92 12.09 10.82
C GLN A 126 -21.37 11.80 10.40
N PHE A 127 -21.59 10.72 9.66
CA PHE A 127 -22.89 10.23 9.22
C PHE A 127 -23.38 9.05 10.06
N ASN A 128 -22.75 8.77 11.21
CA ASN A 128 -22.97 7.58 12.03
C ASN A 128 -22.80 6.25 11.26
N LEU A 129 -21.97 6.29 10.21
CA LEU A 129 -21.66 5.11 9.42
C LEU A 129 -20.35 4.49 9.91
N PRO A 130 -20.31 3.17 10.18
CA PRO A 130 -19.12 2.50 10.67
C PRO A 130 -18.14 2.21 9.53
N PHE A 131 -17.88 3.18 8.65
CA PHE A 131 -17.03 2.99 7.48
C PHE A 131 -15.94 4.06 7.42
N ALA A 132 -14.80 3.70 6.81
CA ALA A 132 -13.78 4.65 6.40
C ALA A 132 -13.29 4.34 4.98
N LEU A 133 -12.98 5.37 4.20
CA LEU A 133 -12.35 5.24 2.89
C LEU A 133 -10.93 5.78 2.98
N ARG A 134 -9.96 5.03 2.45
CA ARG A 134 -8.54 5.40 2.51
C ARG A 134 -7.90 5.30 1.16
N LEU A 135 -7.01 6.24 0.89
CA LEU A 135 -6.21 6.30 -0.32
C LEU A 135 -4.77 6.62 0.08
N ASN A 136 -3.86 5.72 -0.27
CA ASN A 136 -2.43 5.95 -0.24
C ASN A 136 -1.91 6.01 -1.67
N LEU A 137 -1.15 7.06 -1.97
CA LEU A 137 -0.51 7.24 -3.27
C LEU A 137 0.98 7.41 -3.06
N SER A 138 1.78 6.42 -3.47
CA SER A 138 3.23 6.46 -3.40
C SER A 138 3.87 6.46 -4.77
N LEU A 139 5.06 7.03 -4.83
CA LEU A 139 6.00 6.86 -5.91
C LEU A 139 7.22 6.11 -5.38
N ALA A 140 7.65 5.10 -6.14
CA ALA A 140 8.88 4.38 -5.88
C ALA A 140 9.78 4.45 -7.11
N LEU A 141 11.07 4.28 -6.86
CA LEU A 141 12.04 4.03 -7.93
C LEU A 141 11.93 2.56 -8.34
N ASN A 142 11.61 2.34 -9.61
CA ASN A 142 11.26 1.06 -10.19
C ASN A 142 12.34 -0.02 -9.95
N ASP A 143 11.85 -1.24 -9.79
CA ASP A 143 12.55 -2.47 -9.42
C ASP A 143 12.95 -3.30 -10.66
N SER A 144 13.89 -4.23 -10.44
CA SER A 144 14.48 -5.31 -11.24
C SER A 144 13.74 -5.92 -12.44
N ARG A 145 12.42 -5.76 -12.55
CA ARG A 145 11.62 -6.28 -13.68
C ARG A 145 11.79 -5.46 -14.96
N ASN A 146 12.24 -4.21 -14.83
CA ASN A 146 12.73 -3.44 -15.97
C ASN A 146 14.22 -3.71 -16.16
N ARG A 147 14.55 -4.89 -16.71
CA ARG A 147 15.89 -5.25 -17.17
C ARG A 147 16.32 -4.34 -18.33
N TYR A 148 16.74 -3.12 -18.03
CA TYR A 148 17.39 -2.20 -18.98
C TYR A 148 18.87 -2.01 -18.67
N TYR A 149 19.55 -3.10 -18.33
CA TYR A 149 21.00 -3.14 -18.34
C TYR A 149 21.46 -4.21 -19.30
N SER A 150 21.83 -3.78 -20.51
CA SER A 150 22.91 -4.43 -21.24
C SER A 150 24.08 -3.46 -21.23
N PRO A 151 25.31 -3.90 -20.91
CA PRO A 151 26.52 -3.14 -21.19
C PRO A 151 26.78 -2.97 -22.69
N ASP A 152 25.94 -3.56 -23.55
CA ASP A 152 26.21 -3.75 -24.97
C ASP A 152 24.97 -3.61 -25.88
N SER A 153 23.95 -2.82 -25.53
CA SER A 153 22.77 -2.67 -26.39
C SER A 153 22.27 -1.24 -26.59
N SER A 154 21.77 -1.01 -27.81
CA SER A 154 21.15 0.18 -28.39
C SER A 154 19.86 0.66 -27.70
N TYR A 155 19.63 0.28 -26.44
CA TYR A 155 18.47 0.68 -25.64
C TYR A 155 18.89 1.75 -24.61
N PRO A 156 18.28 2.94 -24.62
CA PRO A 156 18.68 4.03 -23.74
C PRO A 156 18.43 3.70 -22.26
N THR A 157 19.37 4.09 -21.40
CA THR A 157 19.21 4.07 -19.94
C THR A 157 18.06 5.02 -19.58
N PRO A 158 16.97 4.54 -18.95
CA PRO A 158 15.83 5.39 -18.66
C PRO A 158 16.22 6.47 -17.64
N ASN A 159 15.77 7.71 -17.88
CA ASN A 159 16.02 8.82 -16.99
C ASN A 159 15.29 8.63 -15.64
N PHE A 160 15.66 9.41 -14.63
CA PHE A 160 15.08 9.32 -13.28
C PHE A 160 13.54 9.33 -13.28
N PHE A 161 12.91 10.17 -14.10
CA PHE A 161 11.45 10.27 -14.19
C PHE A 161 10.80 9.06 -14.85
N GLN A 162 11.47 8.42 -15.82
CA GLN A 162 11.03 7.15 -16.43
C GLN A 162 11.16 5.95 -15.49
N ARG A 163 11.88 6.12 -14.37
CA ARG A 163 12.01 5.12 -13.31
C ARG A 163 11.02 5.34 -12.17
N LEU A 164 10.21 6.39 -12.19
CA LEU A 164 9.15 6.57 -11.19
C LEU A 164 7.95 5.72 -11.58
N THR A 165 7.54 4.84 -10.67
CA THR A 165 6.31 4.05 -10.77
C THR A 165 5.49 4.23 -9.51
N PHE A 166 4.22 3.83 -9.54
CA PHE A 166 3.48 3.68 -8.29
C PHE A 166 4.24 2.74 -7.37
N GLY A 167 4.38 3.17 -6.13
CA GLY A 167 5.15 2.42 -5.16
C GLY A 167 4.40 1.18 -4.66
N PRO A 168 5.11 0.33 -3.90
CA PRO A 168 4.47 -0.43 -2.83
C PRO A 168 3.76 0.58 -1.89
N GLN A 169 2.95 0.29 -0.89
CA GLN A 169 2.15 1.28 -0.15
C GLN A 169 1.09 2.06 -0.97
N THR A 170 1.08 2.10 -2.31
CA THR A 170 -0.05 2.65 -3.07
C THR A 170 -1.26 1.74 -2.87
N SER A 171 -2.35 2.29 -2.35
CA SER A 171 -3.48 1.52 -1.81
C SER A 171 -4.78 2.31 -1.89
N LEU A 172 -5.90 1.62 -2.13
CA LEU A 172 -7.26 2.15 -2.01
C LEU A 172 -8.06 1.14 -1.19
N GLU A 173 -8.59 1.56 -0.04
CA GLU A 173 -9.22 0.68 0.94
C GLU A 173 -10.58 1.22 1.36
N LEU A 174 -11.55 0.32 1.43
CA LEU A 174 -12.77 0.53 2.19
C LEU A 174 -12.67 -0.29 3.49
N ALA A 175 -12.83 0.40 4.61
CA ALA A 175 -12.81 -0.16 5.94
C ALA A 175 -14.21 -0.18 6.53
N TRP A 176 -14.58 -1.31 7.13
CA TRP A 176 -15.73 -1.42 8.02
C TRP A 176 -15.21 -1.50 9.47
N MET A 177 -15.65 -0.55 10.30
CA MET A 177 -15.23 -0.34 11.68
C MET A 177 -16.39 -0.64 12.63
N PRO A 178 -16.73 -1.92 12.87
CA PRO A 178 -17.82 -2.29 13.78
C PRO A 178 -17.60 -1.84 15.23
N SER A 179 -16.35 -1.54 15.60
CA SER A 179 -15.96 -0.95 16.88
C SER A 179 -14.68 -0.14 16.73
N ASP A 180 -14.28 0.60 17.76
CA ASP A 180 -13.01 1.34 17.74
C ASP A 180 -11.78 0.42 17.69
N GLN A 181 -11.90 -0.78 18.26
CA GLN A 181 -10.83 -1.76 18.38
C GLN A 181 -10.68 -2.67 17.17
N PHE A 182 -11.76 -2.87 16.41
CA PHE A 182 -11.79 -3.85 15.32
C PHE A 182 -12.17 -3.21 14.00
N GLU A 183 -11.47 -3.64 12.97
CA GLU A 183 -11.75 -3.20 11.62
C GLU A 183 -11.55 -4.32 10.61
N VAL A 184 -12.40 -4.34 9.59
CA VAL A 184 -12.28 -5.22 8.43
C VAL A 184 -12.05 -4.35 7.20
N THR A 185 -11.00 -4.63 6.43
CA THR A 185 -10.63 -3.86 5.23
C THR A 185 -10.82 -4.69 3.96
N LEU A 186 -11.29 -4.01 2.91
CA LEU A 186 -11.36 -4.51 1.55
C LEU A 186 -10.55 -3.55 0.66
N GLY A 187 -9.55 -4.09 -0.04
CA GLY A 187 -8.66 -3.32 -0.90
C GLY A 187 -7.28 -3.07 -0.27
N GLY A 188 -6.54 -2.10 -0.83
CA GLY A 188 -5.24 -1.70 -0.30
C GLY A 188 -4.10 -2.67 -0.58
N GLY A 189 -4.24 -3.50 -1.60
CA GLY A 189 -3.33 -4.61 -1.84
C GLY A 189 -3.70 -5.88 -1.07
N THR A 190 -4.64 -5.83 -0.13
CA THR A 190 -5.27 -7.02 0.46
C THR A 190 -6.66 -7.26 -0.11
N LEU A 191 -6.92 -8.47 -0.61
CA LEU A 191 -8.30 -8.87 -0.96
C LEU A 191 -9.24 -8.77 0.25
N LEU A 192 -8.71 -9.06 1.43
CA LEU A 192 -9.39 -8.94 2.71
C LEU A 192 -8.35 -8.80 3.83
N GLY A 193 -8.59 -7.90 4.78
CA GLY A 193 -7.79 -7.70 5.98
C GLY A 193 -8.63 -7.49 7.23
N MET A 194 -8.05 -7.77 8.38
CA MET A 194 -8.61 -7.46 9.70
C MET A 194 -7.56 -6.72 10.53
N ARG A 195 -7.98 -5.71 11.27
CA ARG A 195 -7.13 -4.97 12.20
C ARG A 195 -7.69 -4.98 13.60
N MET A 196 -6.77 -5.15 14.55
CA MET A 196 -7.01 -5.03 15.98
C MET A 196 -6.18 -3.87 16.52
N LYS A 197 -6.81 -2.94 17.25
CA LYS A 197 -6.17 -1.81 17.93
C LYS A 197 -6.18 -2.03 19.45
N PHE A 198 -5.10 -1.64 20.11
CA PHE A 198 -4.86 -1.81 21.55
C PHE A 198 -4.42 -0.51 22.20
#